data_AF-A0ABD5P865-F1
#
_entry.id   AF-A0ABD5P865-F1
#
_cell.length_a   1.000
_cell.length_b   1.000
_cell.length_c   1.000
_cell.angle_alpha   90.00
_cell.angle_beta   90.00
_cell.angle_gamma   90.00
#
_symmetry.space_group_name_H-M   'P 1'
#
loop_
_entity.id
_entity.type
_entity.pdbx_description
1 polymer ?
#
loop_
_entity_poly.entity_id
_entity_poly.type
_entity_poly.pdbx_seq_one_letter_code
_entity_poly.pdbx_strand_id
1 'polypeptide(L)'
;MNLVTTFLQVGVPGAIELLVVLFVFGLVGVLAGVWVYRDAGRRGMNAALWGVAVGGLFLVGFLPGLLALVVYLWARGRERSTAREAPLA
;
A
#
# COMPACT_ATOMS: atom_id res chain seq x y z
N MET A 1 -40.03 6.24 -15.13
CA MET A 1 -38.93 6.55 -14.20
C MET A 1 -39.59 7.13 -12.96
N ASN A 2 -39.44 6.45 -11.82
CA ASN A 2 -40.34 6.63 -10.67
C ASN A 2 -39.54 7.31 -9.56
N LEU A 3 -40.13 8.21 -8.78
CA LEU A 3 -39.43 9.00 -7.75
C LEU A 3 -38.56 8.14 -6.82
N VAL A 4 -38.99 6.92 -6.48
CA VAL A 4 -38.24 5.95 -5.67
C VAL A 4 -36.86 5.61 -6.27
N THR A 5 -36.77 5.43 -7.60
CA THR A 5 -35.48 5.18 -8.27
C THR A 5 -34.55 6.40 -8.26
N THR A 6 -35.12 7.62 -8.29
CA THR A 6 -34.35 8.85 -8.22
C THR A 6 -33.72 9.06 -6.84
N PHE A 7 -34.44 8.78 -5.75
CA PHE A 7 -33.89 8.91 -4.38
C PHE A 7 -32.79 7.90 -4.06
N LEU A 8 -32.86 6.69 -4.60
CA LEU A 8 -31.84 5.65 -4.41
C LEU A 8 -30.49 5.96 -5.09
N GLN A 9 -30.47 6.78 -6.15
CA GLN A 9 -29.25 7.15 -6.87
C GLN A 9 -28.51 8.36 -6.29
N VAL A 10 -29.12 9.13 -5.38
CA VAL A 10 -28.55 10.38 -4.86
C VAL A 10 -27.34 10.16 -3.93
N GLY A 11 -26.99 8.92 -3.58
CA GLY A 11 -25.85 8.62 -2.70
C GLY A 11 -25.09 7.31 -2.96
N VAL A 12 -25.49 6.52 -3.96
CA VAL A 12 -24.78 5.28 -4.31
C VAL A 12 -23.88 5.57 -5.52
N PRO A 13 -22.55 5.45 -5.38
CA PRO A 13 -21.64 5.59 -6.51
C PRO A 13 -22.05 4.67 -7.66
N GLY A 14 -22.08 5.20 -8.88
CA GLY A 14 -22.30 4.40 -10.08
C GLY A 14 -21.10 3.49 -10.38
N ALA A 15 -21.27 2.65 -11.40
CA ALA A 15 -20.23 1.69 -11.79
C ALA A 15 -18.93 2.39 -12.24
N ILE A 16 -19.02 3.54 -12.92
CA ILE A 16 -17.85 4.27 -13.42
C ILE A 16 -17.08 4.90 -12.26
N GLU A 17 -17.78 5.50 -11.30
CA GLU A 17 -17.19 6.09 -10.11
C GLU A 17 -16.46 5.04 -9.28
N LEU A 18 -17.07 3.86 -9.10
CA LEU A 18 -16.43 2.72 -8.42
C LEU A 18 -15.18 2.24 -9.15
N LEU A 19 -15.21 2.18 -10.49
CA LEU A 19 -14.03 1.83 -11.29
C LEU A 19 -12.90 2.85 -11.14
N VAL A 20 -13.23 4.15 -11.11
CA VAL A 20 -12.25 5.22 -10.88
C VAL A 20 -11.65 5.10 -9.48
N VAL A 21 -12.47 4.89 -8.46
CA VAL A 21 -12.00 4.70 -7.09
C VAL A 21 -11.09 3.48 -7.00
N LEU A 22 -11.50 2.35 -7.57
CA LEU A 22 -10.70 1.13 -7.59
C LEU A 22 -9.38 1.32 -8.35
N PHE A 23 -9.40 2.04 -9.47
CA PHE A 23 -8.22 2.34 -10.26
C PHE A 23 -7.24 3.22 -9.50
N VAL A 24 -7.70 4.33 -8.92
CA VAL A 24 -6.84 5.24 -8.12
C VAL A 24 -6.28 4.48 -6.93
N PHE A 25 -7.11 3.72 -6.23
CA PHE A 25 -6.71 2.96 -5.07
C PHE A 25 -5.70 1.85 -5.42
N GLY A 26 -5.96 1.11 -6.49
CA GLY A 26 -5.04 0.10 -7.01
C GLY A 26 -3.72 0.70 -7.47
N LEU A 27 -3.75 1.86 -8.12
CA LEU A 27 -2.56 2.59 -8.53
C LEU A 27 -1.71 3.01 -7.32
N VAL A 28 -2.33 3.53 -6.26
CA VAL A 28 -1.64 3.86 -5.00
C VAL A 28 -0.98 2.62 -4.41
N GLY A 29 -1.68 1.48 -4.37
CA GLY A 29 -1.13 0.22 -3.87
C GLY A 29 0.08 -0.27 -4.68
N VAL A 30 -0.02 -0.24 -6.00
CA VAL A 30 1.09 -0.62 -6.91
C VAL A 30 2.28 0.31 -6.72
N LEU A 31 2.07 1.63 -6.69
CA LEU A 31 3.13 2.61 -6.49
C LEU A 31 3.82 2.44 -5.13
N ALA A 32 3.05 2.19 -4.07
CA ALA A 32 3.58 1.89 -2.75
C ALA A 32 4.44 0.62 -2.76
N GLY A 33 3.96 -0.47 -3.38
CA GLY A 33 4.71 -1.72 -3.52
C GLY A 33 6.01 -1.55 -4.31
N VAL A 34 5.98 -0.83 -5.42
CA VAL A 34 7.18 -0.53 -6.24
C VAL A 34 8.19 0.32 -5.46
N TRP A 35 7.72 1.31 -4.70
CA TRP A 35 8.58 2.13 -3.85
C TRP A 35 9.25 1.28 -2.77
N VAL A 36 8.48 0.44 -2.06
CA VAL A 36 9.01 -0.47 -1.03
C VAL A 36 10.00 -1.47 -1.62
N TYR A 37 9.70 -2.06 -2.78
CA TYR A 37 10.62 -2.98 -3.47
C TYR A 37 11.98 -2.32 -3.74
N ARG A 38 11.97 -1.09 -4.28
CA ARG A 38 13.20 -0.34 -4.58
C ARG A 38 13.94 0.09 -3.31
N ASP A 39 13.25 0.53 -2.27
CA ASP A 39 13.89 0.95 -1.01
C ASP A 39 14.47 -0.27 -0.25
N ALA A 40 13.75 -1.38 -0.21
CA ALA A 40 14.21 -2.64 0.37
C ALA A 40 15.45 -3.20 -0.34
N GLY A 41 15.45 -3.21 -1.69
CA GLY A 41 16.59 -3.68 -2.47
C GLY A 41 17.86 -2.86 -2.24
N ARG A 42 17.75 -1.55 -2.04
CA ARG A 42 18.87 -0.67 -1.70
C ARG A 42 19.44 -0.91 -0.29
N ARG A 43 18.67 -1.53 0.60
CA ARG A 43 19.04 -1.78 1.99
C ARG A 43 19.53 -3.22 2.25
N GLY A 44 19.56 -4.07 1.23
CA GLY A 44 19.89 -5.49 1.40
C GLY A 44 18.76 -6.32 2.04
N MET A 45 17.55 -5.76 2.13
CA MET A 45 16.35 -6.46 2.60
C MET A 45 15.80 -7.38 1.52
N ASN A 46 14.94 -8.34 1.90
CA ASN A 46 14.16 -9.11 0.94
C ASN A 46 13.13 -8.22 0.21
N ALA A 47 13.54 -7.65 -0.92
CA ALA A 47 12.77 -6.68 -1.68
C ALA A 47 11.45 -7.23 -2.21
N ALA A 48 11.45 -8.46 -2.71
CA ALA A 48 10.26 -9.10 -3.25
C ALA A 48 9.20 -9.31 -2.16
N LEU A 49 9.61 -9.80 -0.98
CA LEU A 49 8.72 -9.99 0.15
C LEU A 49 8.08 -8.67 0.59
N TRP A 50 8.88 -7.64 0.83
CA TRP A 50 8.36 -6.35 1.32
C TRP A 50 7.52 -5.62 0.27
N GLY A 51 7.92 -5.64 -0.99
CA GLY A 51 7.17 -5.02 -2.09
C GLY A 51 5.80 -5.67 -2.29
N VAL A 52 5.75 -7.01 -2.33
CA VAL A 52 4.49 -7.76 -2.48
C VAL A 52 3.63 -7.64 -1.23
N ALA A 53 4.22 -7.70 -0.04
CA ALA A 53 3.46 -7.52 1.20
C ALA A 53 2.76 -6.16 1.22
N VAL A 54 3.51 -5.05 1.07
CA VAL A 54 2.91 -3.72 1.14
C VAL A 54 1.96 -3.48 -0.04
N GLY A 55 2.39 -3.73 -1.27
CA GLY A 55 1.56 -3.48 -2.45
C GLY A 55 0.31 -4.37 -2.49
N GLY A 56 0.46 -5.66 -2.21
CA GLY A 56 -0.63 -6.63 -2.20
C GLY A 56 -1.64 -6.38 -1.08
N LEU A 57 -1.19 -6.04 0.13
CA LEU A 57 -2.11 -5.71 1.22
C LEU A 57 -2.87 -4.40 0.95
N PHE A 58 -2.29 -3.43 0.24
CA PHE A 58 -3.05 -2.27 -0.25
C PHE A 58 -4.14 -2.67 -1.24
N LEU A 59 -3.92 -3.66 -2.12
CA LEU A 59 -4.96 -4.15 -3.04
C LEU A 59 -6.11 -4.88 -2.31
N VAL A 60 -5.81 -5.53 -1.18
CA VAL A 60 -6.83 -6.15 -0.32
C VAL A 60 -7.61 -5.11 0.47
N GLY A 61 -6.97 -4.03 0.90
CA GLY A 61 -7.64 -2.92 1.57
C GLY A 61 -6.68 -1.87 2.13
N PHE A 62 -7.22 -0.70 2.43
CA PHE A 62 -6.39 0.45 2.84
C PHE A 62 -5.71 0.21 4.19
N LEU A 63 -6.48 -0.26 5.18
CA LEU A 63 -5.97 -0.55 6.52
C LEU A 63 -4.89 -1.64 6.52
N PRO A 64 -5.09 -2.82 5.90
CA PRO A 64 -4.03 -3.82 5.84
C PRO A 64 -2.78 -3.32 5.12
N GLY A 65 -2.93 -2.60 4.00
CA GLY A 65 -1.80 -2.01 3.28
C GLY A 65 -1.02 -0.98 4.11
N LEU A 66 -1.74 -0.10 4.82
CA LEU A 66 -1.14 0.89 5.69
C LEU A 66 -0.40 0.24 6.87
N LEU A 67 -0.99 -0.79 7.50
CA LEU A 67 -0.34 -1.54 8.56
C LEU A 67 0.96 -2.20 8.06
N ALA A 68 0.93 -2.83 6.89
CA ALA A 68 2.12 -3.44 6.29
C ALA A 68 3.21 -2.39 6.00
N LEU A 69 2.82 -1.22 5.52
CA LEU A 69 3.75 -0.10 5.30
C LEU A 69 4.36 0.38 6.62
N VAL A 70 3.57 0.52 7.69
CA VAL A 70 4.08 0.89 9.02
C VAL A 70 5.09 -0.14 9.54
N VAL A 71 4.78 -1.43 9.41
CA VAL A 71 5.68 -2.52 9.80
C VAL A 71 6.98 -2.46 8.99
N TYR A 72 6.89 -2.22 7.67
CA TYR A 72 8.06 -2.03 6.82
C TYR A 72 8.93 -0.84 7.28
N LEU A 73 8.31 0.31 7.55
CA LEU A 73 9.01 1.51 8.01
C LEU A 73 9.69 1.31 9.37
N TRP A 74 9.12 0.47 10.22
CA TRP A 74 9.74 0.09 11.48
C TRP A 74 10.91 -0.89 11.27
N ALA A 75 10.73 -1.91 10.44
CA ALA A 75 11.79 -2.87 10.08
C ALA A 75 13.01 -2.16 9.43
N ARG A 76 12.77 -1.23 8.50
CA ARG A 76 13.83 -0.41 7.88
C ARG A 76 14.57 0.48 8.90
N GLY A 77 13.92 0.82 10.02
CA GLY A 77 14.52 1.58 11.11
C GLY A 77 15.54 0.74 11.86
N ARG A 78 15.21 -0.53 12.15
CA ARG A 78 16.08 -1.45 12.89
C ARG A 78 17.38 -1.76 12.17
N GLU A 79 17.33 -2.02 10.86
CA GLU A 79 18.55 -2.31 10.09
C GLU A 79 19.54 -1.15 10.11
N ARG A 80 19.05 0.09 10.16
CA ARG A 80 19.92 1.27 10.30
C ARG A 80 20.61 1.34 11.65
N SER A 81 19.94 0.94 12.73
CA SER A 81 20.55 0.90 14.07
C SER A 81 21.64 -0.16 14.14
N THR A 82 21.36 -1.37 13.65
CA THR A 82 22.34 -2.47 13.65
C THR A 82 23.58 -2.12 12.83
N ALA A 83 23.41 -1.49 11.67
CA ALA A 83 24.54 -1.06 10.84
C ALA A 83 25.41 0.02 11.52
N ARG A 84 24.85 0.82 12.42
CA ARG A 84 25.58 1.86 13.16
C ARG A 84 26.36 1.32 14.36
N GLU A 85 25.86 0.24 14.96
CA GLU A 85 26.43 -0.39 16.16
C GLU A 85 27.47 -1.47 15.83
N ALA A 86 27.64 -1.83 14.55
CA ALA A 86 28.70 -2.73 14.12
C ALA A 86 30.07 -2.12 14.53
N PRO A 87 30.90 -2.85 15.30
CA PRO A 87 32.23 -2.35 15.67
C PRO A 87 33.00 -2.02 14.39
N LEU A 88 33.68 -0.88 14.38
CA LEU A 88 34.63 -0.50 13.33
C LEU A 88 35.77 -1.52 13.36
N ALA A 89 35.60 -2.62 12.63
CA ALA A 89 36.60 -3.67 12.43
C ALA A 89 37.54 -3.30 11.28
#